data_AF-U2I0K8-F1
#
_entry.id   AF-U2I0K8-F1
#
_cell.length_a   1.000
_cell.length_b   1.000
_cell.length_c   1.000
_cell.angle_alpha   90.00
_cell.angle_beta   90.00
_cell.angle_gamma   90.00
#
_symmetry.space_group_name_H-M   'P 1'
#
loop_
_entity.id
_entity.type
_entity.pdbx_description
1 polymer ?
#
loop_
_entity_poly.entity_id
_entity_poly.type
_entity_poly.pdbx_seq_one_letter_code
_entity_poly.pdbx_strand_id
1 'polypeptide(L)'
;KLSKVDGTYLKELEKLTKSELLILDDFGLQAFDNQDRETLMDIIDDRHGKRSTIISSQIPVSAWYEIIGGEGTIADAILDRIVNSSHRIDLKGESLRKGILKKE
;
A
#
# COMPACT_ATOMS: atom_id res chain seq x y z
N LYS A 1 -12.34 9.11 -2.12
CA LYS A 1 -13.80 9.32 -1.93
C LYS A 1 -14.30 10.64 -2.55
N LEU A 2 -13.69 11.79 -2.28
CA LEU A 2 -14.06 13.05 -2.97
C LEU A 2 -13.81 13.02 -4.49
N SER A 3 -12.67 12.48 -4.93
CA SER A 3 -12.32 12.41 -6.35
C SER A 3 -13.28 11.57 -7.22
N LYS A 4 -14.00 10.62 -6.62
CA LYS A 4 -15.03 9.84 -7.32
C LYS A 4 -16.31 10.66 -7.54
N VAL A 5 -16.58 11.63 -6.66
CA VAL A 5 -17.78 12.48 -6.70
C VAL A 5 -17.60 13.65 -7.67
N ASP A 6 -16.39 14.19 -7.79
CA ASP A 6 -16.06 15.31 -8.68
C ASP A 6 -15.57 14.89 -10.08
N GLY A 7 -15.52 13.57 -10.37
CA GLY A 7 -15.12 13.02 -11.66
C GLY A 7 -13.60 12.99 -11.92
N THR A 8 -12.77 13.42 -10.97
CA THR A 8 -11.30 13.45 -11.12
C THR A 8 -10.61 12.12 -10.80
N TYR A 9 -11.35 11.14 -10.27
CA TYR A 9 -10.81 9.86 -9.81
C TYR A 9 -9.92 9.16 -10.85
N LEU A 10 -10.38 9.03 -12.09
CA LEU A 10 -9.62 8.36 -13.13
C LEU A 10 -8.31 9.09 -13.46
N LYS A 11 -8.31 10.43 -13.40
CA LYS A 11 -7.13 11.25 -13.65
C LYS A 11 -6.10 11.11 -12.52
N GLU A 12 -6.56 11.09 -11.27
CA GLU A 12 -5.68 10.87 -10.12
C GLU A 12 -5.14 9.44 -10.10
N LEU A 13 -5.98 8.44 -10.42
CA LEU A 13 -5.54 7.06 -10.57
C LEU A 13 -4.46 6.95 -11.65
N GLU A 14 -4.70 7.53 -12.82
CA GLU A 14 -3.73 7.55 -13.93
C GLU A 14 -2.41 8.21 -13.52
N LYS A 15 -2.45 9.30 -12.75
CA LYS A 15 -1.25 9.95 -12.22
C LYS A 15 -0.48 9.03 -11.26
N LEU A 16 -1.18 8.34 -10.36
CA LEU A 16 -0.56 7.39 -9.43
C LEU A 16 0.03 6.18 -10.16
N THR A 17 -0.70 5.60 -11.12
CA THR A 17 -0.19 4.45 -11.87
C THR A 17 0.95 4.83 -12.79
N LYS A 18 0.95 6.06 -13.36
CA LYS A 18 2.01 6.58 -14.23
C LYS A 18 3.30 7.02 -13.56
N SER A 19 3.30 7.16 -12.24
CA SER A 19 4.49 7.60 -11.51
C SER A 19 5.59 6.54 -11.53
N GLU A 20 6.82 6.92 -11.91
CA GLU A 20 7.99 6.00 -11.95
C GLU A 20 8.22 5.29 -10.61
N LEU A 21 8.01 6.02 -9.52
CA LEU A 21 8.02 5.52 -8.15
C LEU A 21 6.74 5.93 -7.43
N LEU A 22 6.05 4.96 -6.85
CA LEU A 22 4.94 5.17 -5.92
C LEU A 22 5.33 4.66 -4.55
N ILE A 23 5.12 5.47 -3.51
CA ILE A 23 5.39 5.10 -2.12
C ILE A 23 4.05 5.03 -1.38
N LEU A 24 3.73 3.86 -0.84
CA LEU A 24 2.60 3.64 0.05
C LEU A 24 3.14 3.58 1.47
N ASP A 25 2.97 4.67 2.22
CA ASP A 25 3.40 4.77 3.61
C ASP A 25 2.31 4.32 4.58
N ASP A 26 2.71 3.88 5.77
CA ASP A 26 1.82 3.42 6.84
C ASP A 26 0.78 2.36 6.39
N PHE A 27 1.21 1.43 5.52
CA PHE A 27 0.34 0.44 4.92
C PHE A 27 -0.26 -0.50 5.97
N GLY A 28 -1.58 -0.64 5.95
CA GLY A 28 -2.32 -1.59 6.79
C GLY A 28 -2.56 -1.15 8.23
N LEU A 29 -2.39 0.14 8.57
CA LEU A 29 -2.80 0.65 9.89
C LEU A 29 -4.31 0.52 10.16
N GLN A 30 -5.12 0.46 9.11
CA GLN A 30 -6.57 0.25 9.17
C GLN A 30 -6.95 -0.86 8.20
N ALA A 31 -8.01 -1.60 8.53
CA ALA A 31 -8.60 -2.57 7.61
C ALA A 31 -9.20 -1.84 6.41
N PHE A 32 -9.02 -2.42 5.23
CA PHE A 32 -9.50 -1.87 3.97
C PHE A 32 -11.00 -2.12 3.85
N ASP A 33 -11.75 -1.10 3.45
CA ASP A 33 -13.11 -1.33 2.98
C ASP A 33 -13.11 -1.88 1.54
N ASN A 34 -14.28 -2.31 1.05
CA ASN A 34 -14.42 -2.85 -0.30
C ASN A 34 -13.91 -1.89 -1.39
N GLN A 35 -14.06 -0.59 -1.17
CA GLN A 35 -13.64 0.40 -2.14
C GLN A 35 -12.13 0.58 -2.15
N ASP A 36 -11.52 0.56 -0.96
CA ASP A 36 -10.08 0.72 -0.80
C ASP A 36 -9.33 -0.46 -1.41
N ARG A 37 -9.82 -1.70 -1.22
CA ARG A 37 -9.21 -2.90 -1.83
C ARG A 37 -9.32 -2.93 -3.35
N GLU A 38 -10.45 -2.50 -3.93
CA GLU A 38 -10.61 -2.36 -5.39
C GLU A 38 -9.65 -1.31 -5.94
N THR A 39 -9.56 -0.16 -5.28
CA THR A 39 -8.66 0.93 -5.70
C THR A 39 -7.20 0.48 -5.63
N LEU A 40 -6.83 -0.23 -4.56
CA LEU A 40 -5.48 -0.79 -4.42
C LEU A 40 -5.19 -1.81 -5.51
N MET A 41 -6.15 -2.69 -5.84
CA MET A 41 -6.01 -3.65 -6.93
C MET A 41 -5.77 -2.96 -8.27
N ASP A 42 -6.57 -1.95 -8.61
CA ASP A 42 -6.42 -1.19 -9.87
C ASP A 42 -5.01 -0.58 -9.98
N ILE A 43 -4.51 0.00 -8.89
CA ILE A 43 -3.19 0.62 -8.85
C ILE A 43 -2.09 -0.44 -8.98
N ILE A 44 -2.17 -1.52 -8.20
CA ILE A 44 -1.13 -2.55 -8.15
C ILE A 44 -1.09 -3.34 -9.46
N ASP A 45 -2.24 -3.66 -10.05
CA ASP A 45 -2.32 -4.42 -11.30
C ASP A 45 -1.71 -3.65 -12.47
N ASP A 46 -2.01 -2.36 -12.61
CA ASP A 46 -1.42 -1.56 -13.71
C ASP A 46 0.10 -1.37 -13.53
N ARG A 47 0.57 -1.29 -12.28
CA ARG A 47 2.00 -1.07 -11.96
C ARG A 47 2.84 -2.34 -11.96
N HIS A 48 2.24 -3.50 -11.71
CA HIS A 48 2.96 -4.76 -11.54
C HIS A 48 3.83 -5.08 -12.76
N GLY A 49 5.12 -5.35 -12.52
CA GLY A 49 6.09 -5.64 -13.58
C GLY A 49 6.46 -4.45 -14.49
N LYS A 50 5.87 -3.26 -14.30
CA LYS A 50 6.10 -2.09 -15.16
C LYS A 50 6.79 -0.93 -14.44
N ARG A 51 6.46 -0.68 -13.17
CA ARG A 51 6.97 0.47 -12.39
C ARG A 51 7.29 0.09 -10.95
N SER A 52 8.12 0.89 -10.28
CA SER A 52 8.59 0.60 -8.92
C SER A 52 7.59 1.06 -7.87
N THR A 53 7.29 0.20 -6.90
CA THR A 53 6.43 0.55 -5.75
C THR A 53 7.16 0.21 -4.46
N ILE A 54 7.23 1.18 -3.55
CA ILE A 54 7.73 0.98 -2.18
C ILE A 54 6.53 0.97 -1.25
N ILE A 55 6.50 0.00 -0.35
CA ILE A 55 5.50 -0.10 0.70
C ILE A 55 6.24 -0.07 2.04
N SER A 56 5.92 0.91 2.89
CA SER A 56 6.33 0.92 4.29
C SER A 56 5.15 0.54 5.17
N SER A 57 5.40 -0.34 6.12
CA SER A 57 4.39 -0.82 7.05
C SER A 57 5.01 -1.13 8.40
N GLN A 58 4.29 -0.77 9.46
CA GLN A 58 4.55 -1.23 10.82
C GLN A 58 3.92 -2.60 11.11
N ILE A 59 3.11 -3.10 10.18
CA ILE A 59 2.37 -4.34 10.31
C ILE A 59 3.12 -5.46 9.59
N PRO A 60 3.31 -6.65 10.21
CA PRO A 60 3.94 -7.77 9.53
C PRO A 60 3.12 -8.22 8.33
N VAL A 61 3.81 -8.61 7.25
CA VAL A 61 3.20 -9.08 5.98
C VAL A 61 2.19 -10.22 6.21
N SER A 62 2.43 -11.08 7.21
CA SER A 62 1.52 -12.18 7.56
C SER A 62 0.12 -11.73 7.98
N ALA A 63 -0.05 -10.47 8.40
CA ALA A 63 -1.35 -9.91 8.77
C ALA A 63 -2.02 -9.14 7.62
N TRP A 64 -1.32 -8.92 6.49
CA TRP A 64 -1.85 -8.09 5.40
C TRP A 64 -3.06 -8.72 4.72
N TYR A 65 -3.13 -10.06 4.65
CA TYR A 65 -4.26 -10.77 4.06
C TYR A 65 -5.58 -10.38 4.72
N GLU A 66 -5.65 -10.47 6.05
CA GLU A 66 -6.82 -10.07 6.83
C GLU A 66 -7.13 -8.58 6.70
N ILE A 67 -6.10 -7.73 6.69
CA ILE A 67 -6.25 -6.27 6.60
C ILE A 67 -6.83 -5.84 5.26
N ILE A 68 -6.43 -6.49 4.16
CA ILE A 68 -6.95 -6.19 2.81
C ILE A 68 -8.38 -6.72 2.65
N GLY A 69 -8.80 -7.65 3.50
CA GLY A 69 -10.19 -8.08 3.61
C GLY A 69 -10.40 -9.57 3.88
N GLY A 70 -9.33 -10.38 4.03
CA GLY A 70 -9.34 -11.78 4.52
C GLY A 70 -10.14 -12.81 3.70
N GLU A 71 -11.05 -12.35 2.85
CA GLU A 71 -12.01 -13.15 2.12
C GLU A 71 -12.07 -12.69 0.66
N GLY A 72 -11.77 -13.62 -0.25
CA GLY A 72 -11.93 -13.47 -1.68
C GLY A 72 -10.62 -13.29 -2.45
N THR A 73 -10.70 -13.55 -3.74
CA THR A 73 -9.56 -13.64 -4.66
C THR A 73 -8.79 -12.33 -4.83
N ILE A 74 -9.36 -11.18 -4.44
CA ILE A 74 -8.70 -9.86 -4.55
C ILE A 74 -7.54 -9.74 -3.56
N ALA A 75 -7.72 -10.19 -2.31
CA ALA A 75 -6.65 -10.09 -1.30
C ALA A 75 -5.44 -10.93 -1.72
N ASP A 76 -5.67 -12.17 -2.16
CA ASP A 76 -4.63 -13.04 -2.73
C ASP A 76 -3.96 -12.39 -3.95
N ALA A 77 -4.74 -11.86 -4.88
CA ALA A 77 -4.22 -11.24 -6.09
C ALA A 77 -3.35 -10.01 -5.81
N ILE A 78 -3.72 -9.20 -4.82
CA ILE A 78 -2.91 -8.05 -4.38
C ILE A 78 -1.62 -8.56 -3.73
N LEU A 79 -1.71 -9.50 -2.78
CA LEU A 79 -0.53 -10.03 -2.09
C LEU A 79 0.44 -10.71 -3.04
N ASP A 80 -0.04 -11.49 -4.01
CA ASP A 80 0.81 -12.11 -5.02
C ASP A 80 1.62 -11.04 -5.78
N ARG A 81 0.98 -9.93 -6.15
CA ARG A 81 1.66 -8.84 -6.88
C ARG A 81 2.64 -8.06 -6.01
N ILE A 82 2.30 -7.76 -4.75
CA ILE A 82 3.13 -6.88 -3.90
C ILE A 82 4.11 -7.60 -2.98
N VAL A 83 3.86 -8.87 -2.64
CA VAL A 83 4.73 -9.66 -1.76
C VAL A 83 5.64 -10.55 -2.58
N ASN A 84 5.09 -11.37 -3.48
CA ASN A 84 5.87 -12.41 -4.16
C ASN A 84 6.93 -11.84 -5.12
N SER A 85 6.69 -10.66 -5.68
CA SER A 85 7.64 -9.98 -6.58
C SER A 85 8.56 -8.97 -5.88
N SER A 86 8.54 -8.91 -4.53
CA SER A 86 9.20 -7.83 -3.78
C SER A 86 10.56 -8.20 -3.19
N HIS A 87 11.37 -7.16 -2.98
CA HIS A 87 12.48 -7.21 -2.04
C HIS A 87 12.01 -6.75 -0.67
N ARG A 88 12.11 -7.64 0.32
CA ARG A 88 11.69 -7.34 1.69
C ARG A 88 12.88 -6.93 2.56
N ILE A 89 12.74 -5.80 3.23
CA ILE A 89 13.72 -5.30 4.20
C ILE A 89 13.03 -5.17 5.55
N ASP A 90 13.36 -6.07 6.47
CA ASP A 90 12.87 -5.99 7.85
C ASP A 90 13.73 -5.02 8.66
N LEU A 91 13.15 -3.86 9.00
CA LEU A 91 13.81 -2.86 9.83
C LEU A 91 13.75 -3.26 11.31
N LYS A 92 14.87 -3.07 12.00
CA LYS A 92 15.01 -3.31 13.45
C LYS A 92 15.64 -2.08 14.11
N GLY A 93 15.32 -1.86 15.37
CA GLY A 93 15.90 -0.78 16.17
C GLY A 93 14.86 -0.01 16.95
N GLU A 94 15.33 0.91 17.80
CA GLU A 94 14.44 1.80 18.53
C GLU A 94 13.88 2.91 17.65
N SER A 95 12.73 3.44 18.03
CA SER A 95 12.16 4.62 17.38
C SER A 95 13.13 5.81 17.48
N LEU A 96 13.51 6.37 16.33
CA LEU A 96 14.32 7.58 16.25
C LEU A 96 13.64 8.79 16.90
N ARG A 97 12.30 8.77 17.06
CA ARG A 97 11.54 9.83 17.75
C ARG A 97 11.93 9.96 19.23
N LYS A 98 12.34 8.87 19.90
CA LYS A 98 12.80 8.89 21.30
C LYS A 98 14.04 9.78 21.49
N GLY A 99 14.92 9.85 20.50
CA GLY A 99 16.16 10.63 20.58
C GLY A 99 15.93 12.14 20.44
N ILE A 100 14.84 12.54 19.78
CA ILE A 100 14.46 13.95 19.60
C ILE A 100 13.89 14.50 20.91
N LEU A 101 13.04 13.74 21.60
CA LEU A 101 12.41 14.14 22.87
C LEU A 101 13.37 14.29 24.06
N LYS A 102 14.60 13.77 23.98
CA LYS A 102 15.61 13.92 25.04
C LYS A 102 16.47 15.18 24.91
N LYS A 103 16.32 15.94 23.81
CA LYS A 103 17.11 17.16 23.53
C LYS A 103 16.37 18.46 23.86
N GLU A 104 15.16 18.37 24.40
CA GLU A 104 14.39 19.49 25.00
C GLU A 104 14.35 19.34 26.51
#